data_AF-A0A920LPK5-F1
#
_entry.id   AF-A0A920LPK5-F1
#
_cell.length_a   1.000
_cell.length_b   1.000
_cell.length_c   1.000
_cell.angle_alpha   90.00
_cell.angle_beta   90.00
_cell.angle_gamma   90.00
#
_symmetry.space_group_name_H-M   'P 1'
#
loop_
_entity.id
_entity.type
_entity.pdbx_description
1 polymer ?
#
loop_
_entity_poly.entity_id
_entity_poly.type
_entity_poly.pdbx_seq_one_letter_code
_entity_poly.pdbx_strand_id
1 'polypeptide(L)'
;MTSIERHSPHAVTVPGAVDAWVQLNRDHGSMPLDRILAAAVGYARDGYPITQRVSADFAREADILNEAGRAVFAPDGKPVPLGARHAQPALAATLERIGREGRAGFMKVLSAKSCCLC
;
A
#
# COMPACT_ATOMS: atom_id res chain seq x y z
N MET A 1 -6.05 -22.94 20.40
CA MET A 1 -5.92 -22.32 19.07
C MET A 1 -4.72 -22.95 18.40
N THR A 2 -4.93 -23.82 17.41
CA THR A 2 -3.88 -24.65 16.77
C THR A 2 -3.45 -24.15 15.39
N SER A 3 -4.19 -23.19 14.82
CA SER A 3 -3.87 -22.51 13.55
C SER A 3 -4.38 -21.06 13.58
N ILE A 4 -3.80 -20.22 12.72
CA ILE A 4 -4.27 -18.87 12.40
C ILE A 4 -4.75 -18.87 10.95
N GLU A 5 -6.01 -18.53 10.73
CA GLU A 5 -6.60 -18.45 9.39
C GLU A 5 -6.03 -17.26 8.60
N ARG A 6 -5.72 -17.47 7.31
CA ARG A 6 -5.00 -16.46 6.49
C ARG A 6 -5.75 -15.14 6.33
N HIS A 7 -7.08 -15.18 6.22
CA HIS A 7 -7.92 -13.98 6.04
C HIS A 7 -8.45 -13.45 7.37
N SER A 8 -7.95 -13.96 8.51
CA SER A 8 -8.29 -13.44 9.81
C SER A 8 -7.46 -12.19 10.13
N PRO A 9 -8.02 -11.18 10.82
CA PRO A 9 -7.23 -10.08 11.39
C PRO A 9 -6.09 -10.55 12.30
N HIS A 10 -6.20 -11.76 12.88
CA HIS A 10 -5.14 -12.37 13.68
C HIS A 10 -3.88 -12.74 12.87
N ALA A 11 -3.99 -12.85 11.54
CA ALA A 11 -2.85 -13.06 10.66
C ALA A 11 -2.03 -11.79 10.40
N VAL A 12 -2.55 -10.61 10.77
CA VAL A 12 -1.87 -9.33 10.57
C VAL A 12 -0.84 -9.11 11.68
N THR A 13 0.44 -9.06 11.31
CA THR A 13 1.55 -8.73 12.21
C THR A 13 1.84 -7.23 12.22
N VAL A 14 2.69 -6.77 13.13
CA VAL A 14 3.12 -5.37 13.18
C VAL A 14 3.98 -5.05 11.94
N PRO A 15 3.59 -4.07 11.10
CA PRO A 15 4.33 -3.76 9.88
C PRO A 15 5.64 -3.01 10.20
N GLY A 16 6.77 -3.63 9.89
CA GLY A 16 8.13 -3.10 10.15
C GLY A 16 8.87 -2.51 8.95
N ALA A 17 8.35 -2.66 7.73
CA ALA A 17 9.08 -2.30 6.51
C ALA A 17 9.46 -0.82 6.43
N VAL A 18 8.54 0.10 6.76
CA VAL A 18 8.82 1.55 6.70
C VAL A 18 9.87 1.95 7.74
N ASP A 19 9.83 1.35 8.93
CA ASP A 19 10.83 1.59 9.97
C ASP A 19 12.22 1.17 9.50
N ALA A 20 12.32 -0.01 8.87
CA ALA A 20 13.56 -0.50 8.28
C ALA A 20 14.07 0.41 7.16
N TRP A 21 13.22 0.91 6.26
CA TRP A 21 13.64 1.84 5.21
C TRP A 21 14.15 3.17 5.77
N VAL A 22 13.46 3.72 6.76
CA VAL A 22 13.86 4.97 7.42
C VAL A 22 15.21 4.79 8.12
N GLN A 23 15.39 3.68 8.83
CA GLN A 23 16.65 3.35 9.49
C GLN A 23 17.79 3.15 8.47
N LEU A 24 17.58 2.34 7.43
CA LEU A 24 18.57 2.09 6.40
C LEU A 24 19.00 3.38 5.70
N ASN A 25 18.03 4.25 5.37
CA ASN A 25 18.33 5.52 4.72
C ASN A 25 19.06 6.50 5.65
N ARG A 26 18.77 6.48 6.97
CA ARG A 26 19.51 7.28 7.94
C ARG A 26 20.97 6.81 8.08
N ASP A 27 21.16 5.49 8.17
CA ASP A 27 22.46 4.91 8.50
C ASP A 27 23.38 4.82 7.26
N HIS A 28 22.79 4.67 6.07
CA HIS A 28 23.54 4.37 4.83
C HIS A 28 23.06 5.15 3.59
N GLY A 29 22.02 5.96 3.70
CA GLY A 29 21.45 6.67 2.56
C GLY A 29 22.29 7.87 2.11
N SER A 30 22.24 8.16 0.82
CA SER A 30 22.86 9.33 0.20
C SER A 30 21.84 10.37 -0.28
N MET A 31 20.54 10.07 -0.16
CA MET A 31 19.45 10.93 -0.60
C MET A 31 18.39 11.09 0.48
N PRO A 32 17.73 12.27 0.56
CA PRO A 32 16.54 12.45 1.36
C PRO A 32 15.43 11.43 1.01
N LEU A 33 14.69 10.96 2.02
CA LEU A 33 13.68 9.91 1.85
C LEU A 33 12.51 10.35 0.94
N ASP A 34 12.11 11.61 0.99
CA ASP A 34 11.12 12.21 0.10
C ASP A 34 11.55 12.16 -1.37
N ARG A 35 12.84 12.36 -1.65
CA ARG A 35 13.42 12.21 -3.00
C ARG A 35 13.39 10.76 -3.47
N ILE A 36 13.70 9.81 -2.61
CA ILE A 36 13.64 8.38 -2.92
C ILE A 36 12.20 7.96 -3.25
N LEU A 37 11.23 8.42 -2.46
CA LEU A 37 9.82 8.06 -2.61
C LEU A 37 9.07 8.83 -3.71
N ALA A 38 9.66 9.90 -4.26
CA ALA A 38 8.98 10.78 -5.23
C ALA A 38 8.39 10.03 -6.44
N ALA A 39 9.12 9.05 -6.98
CA ALA A 39 8.63 8.25 -8.10
C ALA A 39 7.41 7.39 -7.71
N ALA A 40 7.46 6.75 -6.54
CA ALA A 40 6.35 5.94 -6.02
C ALA A 40 5.11 6.80 -5.73
N VAL A 41 5.30 8.01 -5.19
CA VAL A 41 4.24 9.01 -5.01
C VAL A 41 3.60 9.36 -6.36
N GLY A 42 4.43 9.65 -7.38
CA GLY A 42 3.96 9.96 -8.73
C GLY A 42 3.11 8.83 -9.31
N TYR A 43 3.61 7.59 -9.28
CA TYR A 43 2.84 6.43 -9.76
C TYR A 43 1.57 6.17 -8.96
N ALA A 44 1.60 6.35 -7.63
CA ALA A 44 0.39 6.18 -6.82
C ALA A 44 -0.65 7.27 -7.12
N ARG A 45 -0.25 8.52 -7.30
CA ARG A 45 -1.17 9.64 -7.56
C ARG A 45 -1.69 9.65 -9.00
N ASP A 46 -0.76 9.58 -9.93
CA ASP A 46 -1.01 9.74 -11.36
C ASP A 46 -1.31 8.39 -12.02
N GLY A 47 -1.12 7.27 -11.32
CA GLY A 47 -1.44 5.94 -11.80
C GLY A 47 -0.48 5.36 -12.82
N TYR A 48 -0.59 4.06 -13.03
CA TYR A 48 0.26 3.26 -13.92
C TYR A 48 -0.57 2.21 -14.66
N PRO A 49 -0.12 1.75 -15.84
CA PRO A 49 -0.80 0.67 -16.54
C PRO A 49 -0.65 -0.65 -15.78
N ILE A 50 -1.76 -1.35 -15.56
CA ILE A 50 -1.76 -2.67 -14.96
C ILE A 50 -1.07 -3.67 -15.90
N THR A 51 -0.13 -4.45 -15.37
CA THR A 51 0.59 -5.49 -16.10
C THR A 51 -0.10 -6.85 -15.94
N GLN A 52 0.31 -7.84 -16.76
CA GLN A 52 -0.33 -9.16 -16.80
C GLN A 52 -0.39 -9.84 -15.42
N ARG A 53 0.70 -9.79 -14.66
CA ARG A 53 0.74 -10.42 -13.33
C ARG A 53 -0.23 -9.75 -12.37
N VAL A 54 -0.24 -8.42 -12.33
CA VAL A 54 -1.09 -7.66 -11.42
C VAL A 54 -2.57 -7.84 -11.77
N SER A 55 -2.93 -7.84 -13.06
CA SER A 55 -4.32 -8.10 -13.48
C SER A 55 -4.80 -9.49 -13.05
N ALA A 56 -3.94 -10.51 -13.18
CA ALA A 56 -4.28 -11.87 -12.74
C ALA A 56 -4.45 -11.96 -11.22
N ASP A 57 -3.58 -11.28 -10.45
CA ASP A 57 -3.68 -11.25 -8.98
C ASP A 57 -4.94 -10.48 -8.51
N PHE A 58 -5.28 -9.35 -9.14
CA PHE A 58 -6.51 -8.62 -8.83
C PHE A 58 -7.76 -9.46 -9.10
N ALA A 59 -7.80 -10.18 -10.22
CA ALA A 59 -8.93 -11.06 -10.55
C ALA A 59 -9.08 -12.21 -9.56
N ARG A 60 -7.95 -12.78 -9.09
CA ARG A 60 -7.93 -13.92 -8.17
C ARG A 60 -8.36 -13.58 -6.75
N GLU A 61 -8.08 -12.36 -6.30
CA GLU A 61 -8.27 -11.95 -4.90
C GLU A 61 -9.46 -10.98 -4.71
N ALA A 62 -10.21 -10.67 -5.77
CA ALA A 62 -11.29 -9.68 -5.70
C ALA A 62 -12.37 -10.00 -4.67
N ASP A 63 -12.70 -11.29 -4.51
CA ASP A 63 -13.77 -11.75 -3.63
C ASP A 63 -13.42 -11.66 -2.15
N ILE A 64 -12.14 -11.59 -1.80
CA ILE A 64 -11.68 -11.48 -0.40
C ILE A 64 -11.56 -10.03 0.08
N LEU A 65 -11.63 -9.06 -0.84
CA LEU A 65 -11.55 -7.64 -0.50
C LEU A 65 -12.79 -7.20 0.27
N ASN A 66 -12.61 -6.34 1.27
CA ASN A 66 -13.73 -5.65 1.88
C ASN A 66 -14.21 -4.45 1.03
N GLU A 67 -15.13 -3.64 1.56
CA GLU A 67 -15.67 -2.48 0.83
C GLU A 67 -14.59 -1.46 0.44
N ALA A 68 -13.69 -1.12 1.36
CA ALA A 68 -12.60 -0.18 1.11
C ALA A 68 -11.62 -0.73 0.06
N GLY A 69 -11.28 -2.02 0.15
CA GLY A 69 -10.43 -2.69 -0.84
C GLY A 69 -11.06 -2.73 -2.23
N ARG A 70 -12.35 -3.08 -2.33
CA ARG A 70 -13.09 -3.11 -3.59
C ARG A 70 -13.16 -1.73 -4.25
N ALA A 71 -13.35 -0.66 -3.48
CA ALA A 71 -13.35 0.70 -4.02
C ALA A 71 -12.05 1.07 -4.74
N VAL A 72 -10.92 0.44 -4.38
CA VAL A 72 -9.61 0.69 -4.98
C VAL A 72 -9.30 -0.30 -6.11
N PHE A 73 -9.44 -1.60 -5.85
CA PHE A 73 -8.93 -2.66 -6.74
C PHE A 73 -10.00 -3.31 -7.62
N ALA A 74 -11.29 -3.11 -7.30
CA ALA A 74 -12.41 -3.60 -8.07
C ALA A 74 -13.55 -2.56 -8.19
N PRO A 75 -13.24 -1.34 -8.68
CA PRO A 75 -14.27 -0.31 -8.86
C PRO A 75 -15.39 -0.83 -9.78
N ASP A 76 -16.62 -0.43 -9.51
CA ASP A 76 -17.82 -0.91 -10.22
C ASP A 76 -18.04 -2.43 -10.14
N GLY A 77 -17.45 -3.08 -9.12
CA GLY A 77 -17.56 -4.51 -8.87
C GLY A 77 -16.72 -5.37 -9.81
N LYS A 78 -15.79 -4.77 -10.57
CA LYS A 78 -14.90 -5.49 -11.49
C LYS A 78 -13.44 -5.18 -11.20
N PRO A 79 -12.56 -6.19 -11.08
CA PRO A 79 -11.13 -5.99 -10.91
C PRO A 79 -10.53 -5.13 -12.02
N VAL A 80 -9.55 -4.29 -11.69
CA VAL A 80 -8.91 -3.44 -12.70
C VAL A 80 -8.24 -4.31 -13.78
N PRO A 81 -8.59 -4.14 -15.08
CA PRO A 81 -8.13 -5.04 -16.13
C PRO A 81 -6.72 -4.70 -16.63
N LEU A 82 -6.10 -5.66 -17.33
CA LEU A 82 -4.83 -5.50 -18.04
C LEU A 82 -4.81 -4.23 -18.90
N GLY A 83 -3.74 -3.45 -18.77
CA GLY A 83 -3.53 -2.22 -19.54
C GLY A 83 -4.33 -1.01 -19.05
N ALA A 84 -5.31 -1.18 -18.17
CA ALA A 84 -6.01 -0.05 -17.57
C ALA A 84 -5.07 0.74 -16.65
N ARG A 85 -5.27 2.06 -16.61
CA ARG A 85 -4.55 2.95 -15.71
C ARG A 85 -5.15 2.86 -14.31
N HIS A 86 -4.35 2.42 -13.35
CA HIS A 86 -4.75 2.29 -11.95
C HIS A 86 -4.02 3.32 -11.10
N ALA A 87 -4.77 4.11 -10.32
CA ALA A 87 -4.25 5.11 -9.41
C ALA A 87 -4.74 4.85 -7.97
N GLN A 88 -3.91 5.20 -6.99
CA GLN A 88 -4.16 5.05 -5.56
C GLN A 88 -3.82 6.36 -4.82
N PRO A 89 -4.63 7.44 -4.94
CA PRO A 89 -4.32 8.74 -4.35
C PRO A 89 -4.13 8.73 -2.83
N ALA A 90 -4.87 7.87 -2.11
CA ALA A 90 -4.70 7.70 -0.66
C ALA A 90 -3.32 7.10 -0.30
N LEU A 91 -2.82 6.18 -1.12
CA LEU A 91 -1.47 5.65 -0.98
C LEU A 91 -0.42 6.73 -1.27
N ALA A 92 -0.65 7.56 -2.29
CA ALA A 92 0.24 8.70 -2.58
C ALA A 92 0.36 9.65 -1.39
N ALA A 93 -0.76 10.04 -0.78
CA ALA A 93 -0.77 10.88 0.42
C ALA A 93 -0.02 10.22 1.60
N THR A 94 -0.14 8.90 1.73
CA THR A 94 0.59 8.12 2.75
C THR A 94 2.09 8.13 2.49
N LEU A 95 2.53 7.87 1.25
CA LEU A 95 3.94 7.87 0.86
C LEU A 95 4.56 9.27 0.97
N GLU A 96 3.84 10.32 0.60
CA GLU A 96 4.28 11.71 0.80
C GLU A 96 4.50 12.02 2.29
N ARG A 97 3.57 11.58 3.14
CA ARG A 97 3.71 11.74 4.59
C ARG A 97 4.92 11.00 5.13
N ILE A 98 5.16 9.77 4.67
CA ILE A 98 6.35 9.00 5.04
C ILE A 98 7.62 9.71 4.58
N GLY A 99 7.65 10.26 3.37
CA GLY A 99 8.78 11.03 2.87
C GLY A 99 9.11 12.23 3.76
N ARG A 100 8.09 12.96 4.23
CA ARG A 100 8.26 14.16 5.07
C ARG A 100 8.54 13.87 6.55
N GLU A 101 7.84 12.89 7.12
CA GLU A 101 7.79 12.63 8.57
C GLU A 101 8.51 11.32 8.98
N GLY A 102 9.03 10.55 8.02
CA GLY A 102 9.66 9.25 8.25
C GLY A 102 8.73 8.27 8.98
N ARG A 103 9.28 7.56 9.97
CA ARG A 103 8.56 6.59 10.81
C ARG A 103 7.32 7.19 11.46
N ALA A 104 7.39 8.44 11.93
CA ALA A 104 6.26 9.09 12.59
C ALA A 104 5.06 9.27 11.64
N GLY A 105 5.34 9.55 10.36
CA GLY A 105 4.30 9.62 9.32
C GLY A 105 3.55 8.32 9.16
N PHE A 106 4.26 7.19 9.15
CA PHE A 106 3.66 5.86 9.04
C PHE A 106 2.86 5.47 10.29
N MET A 107 3.40 5.71 11.49
CA MET A 107 2.72 5.37 12.75
C MET A 107 1.39 6.11 12.91
N LYS A 108 1.31 7.37 12.44
CA LYS A 108 0.05 8.12 12.43
C LYS A 108 -0.99 7.51 11.47
N VAL A 109 -0.57 6.96 10.32
CA VAL A 109 -1.46 6.23 9.40
C VAL A 109 -1.95 4.93 10.03
N LEU A 110 -1.06 4.16 10.68
CA LEU A 110 -1.44 2.93 11.40
C LEU A 110 -2.48 3.19 12.50
N SER A 111 -2.31 4.27 13.25
CA SER A 111 -3.24 4.64 14.33
C SER A 111 -4.63 5.06 13.83
N ALA A 112 -4.76 5.46 12.55
CA ALA A 112 -6.00 5.97 11.98
C ALA A 112 -7.02 4.88 11.60
N LYS A 113 -6.89 3.65 12.11
CA LYS A 113 -7.72 2.46 11.79
C LYS A 113 -7.68 1.98 10.32
N SER A 114 -6.99 2.66 9.41
CA SER A 114 -6.97 2.31 7.98
C SER A 114 -6.12 1.09 7.62
N CYS A 115 -5.22 0.62 8.51
CA CYS A 115 -4.27 -0.45 8.17
C CYS A 115 -4.77 -1.88 8.43
N CYS A 116 -5.71 -2.07 9.36
CA CYS A 116 -6.15 -3.41 9.79
C CYS A 116 -7.57 -3.77 9.29
N LEU A 117 -8.12 -2.96 8.39
CA LEU A 117 -9.51 -2.99 7.93
C LEU A 117 -9.57 -2.93 6.40
N CYS A 118 -8.69 -3.63 5.70
CA CYS A 118 -8.78 -3.91 4.26
C CYS A 118 -9.02 -5.41 4.04
#